data_AF-A0A165BUH0-F1
#
_entry.id   AF-A0A165BUH0-F1
#
_cell.length_a   1.000
_cell.length_b   1.000
_cell.length_c   1.000
_cell.angle_alpha   90.00
_cell.angle_beta   90.00
_cell.angle_gamma   90.00
#
_symmetry.space_group_name_H-M   'P 1'
#
loop_
_entity.id
_entity.type
_entity.pdbx_description
1 polymer ?
#
loop_
_entity_poly.entity_id
_entity_poly.type
_entity_poly.pdbx_seq_one_letter_code
_entity_poly.pdbx_strand_id
1 'polypeptide(L)'
;MARQEDQKDVLFAQIQRRMVEHGEWDRLSWLLNQKLSEAGWLDEYRDKSRETLRTDSVSVGSIMAEVWPQAEASIPAKAKREMIAMIRQYLETQLEG
;
A
#
# COMPACT_ATOMS: atom_id res chain seq x y z
N MET A 1 7.43 -28.17 0.03
CA MET A 1 7.45 -26.70 -0.11
C MET A 1 6.12 -26.20 -0.64
N ALA A 2 5.61 -26.68 -1.78
CA ALA A 2 4.29 -26.30 -2.33
C ALA A 2 3.13 -26.27 -1.31
N ARG A 3 2.88 -27.36 -0.57
CA ARG A 3 1.80 -27.41 0.45
C ARG A 3 1.88 -26.33 1.55
N GLN A 4 3.08 -25.84 1.87
CA GLN A 4 3.27 -24.81 2.89
C GLN A 4 3.04 -23.40 2.33
N GLU A 5 3.34 -23.18 1.04
CA GLU A 5 2.98 -21.94 0.35
C GLU A 5 1.46 -21.84 0.18
N ASP A 6 0.83 -22.92 -0.28
CA ASP A 6 -0.64 -22.98 -0.41
C ASP A 6 -1.35 -22.66 0.92
N GLN A 7 -0.83 -23.16 2.04
CA GLN A 7 -1.39 -22.90 3.36
C GLN A 7 -1.22 -21.44 3.80
N LYS A 8 -0.09 -20.81 3.46
CA LYS A 8 0.15 -19.40 3.75
C LYS A 8 -0.75 -18.50 2.91
N ASP A 9 -0.95 -18.83 1.64
CA ASP A 9 -1.81 -18.06 0.74
C ASP A 9 -3.27 -18.11 1.19
N VAL A 10 -3.76 -19.28 1.61
CA VAL A 10 -5.10 -19.44 2.19
C VAL A 10 -5.24 -18.63 3.48
N LEU A 11 -4.26 -18.68 4.39
CA LEU A 11 -4.28 -17.92 5.63
C LEU A 11 -4.26 -16.41 5.36
N PHE A 12 -3.43 -15.95 4.42
CA PHE A 12 -3.37 -14.57 4.00
C PHE A 12 -4.72 -14.07 3.46
N ALA A 13 -5.34 -14.84 2.57
CA ALA A 13 -6.65 -14.50 2.01
C ALA A 13 -7.74 -14.41 3.08
N GLN A 14 -7.73 -15.31 4.08
CA GLN A 14 -8.67 -15.27 5.20
C GLN A 14 -8.48 -14.03 6.08
N ILE A 15 -7.23 -13.68 6.41
CA ILE A 15 -6.92 -12.49 7.20
C ILE A 15 -7.32 -11.23 6.43
N GLN A 16 -6.96 -11.13 5.15
CA GLN A 16 -7.32 -10.00 4.30
C GLN A 16 -8.84 -9.83 4.23
N ARG A 17 -9.59 -10.92 4.07
CA ARG A 17 -11.05 -10.89 4.08
C ARG A 17 -11.60 -10.32 5.40
N ARG A 18 -11.09 -10.79 6.55
CA ARG A 18 -11.50 -10.26 7.87
C ARG A 18 -11.15 -8.78 8.04
N MET A 19 -10.00 -8.34 7.52
CA MET A 19 -9.62 -6.91 7.54
C MET A 19 -10.64 -6.03 6.81
N VAL A 20 -11.13 -6.50 5.67
CA VAL A 20 -12.13 -5.78 4.88
C VAL A 20 -13.48 -5.81 5.59
N GLU A 21 -13.93 -6.99 6.05
CA GLU A 21 -15.23 -7.16 6.71
C GLU A 21 -15.36 -6.33 8.00
N HIS A 22 -14.26 -6.13 8.73
CA HIS A 22 -14.24 -5.34 9.97
C HIS A 22 -13.78 -3.89 9.78
N GLY A 23 -13.54 -3.43 8.55
CA GLY A 23 -13.14 -2.04 8.25
C GLY A 23 -11.70 -1.67 8.60
N GLU A 24 -10.88 -2.62 9.06
CA GLU A 24 -9.47 -2.40 9.37
C GLU A 24 -8.64 -2.11 8.11
N TRP A 25 -9.04 -2.67 6.96
CA TRP A 25 -8.46 -2.30 5.67
C TRP A 25 -8.62 -0.81 5.37
N ASP A 26 -9.83 -0.27 5.55
CA ASP A 26 -10.13 1.13 5.28
C ASP A 26 -9.42 2.04 6.28
N ARG A 27 -9.38 1.64 7.55
CA ARG A 27 -8.65 2.36 8.61
C ARG A 27 -7.15 2.47 8.30
N LEU A 28 -6.50 1.36 7.96
CA LEU A 28 -5.08 1.34 7.61
C LEU A 28 -4.79 2.12 6.32
N SER A 29 -5.68 2.01 5.34
CA SER A 29 -5.59 2.78 4.09
C SER A 29 -5.70 4.29 4.34
N TRP A 30 -6.62 4.71 5.21
CA TRP A 30 -6.76 6.10 5.62
C TRP A 30 -5.50 6.60 6.35
N LEU A 31 -4.97 5.83 7.31
CA LEU A 31 -3.74 6.17 8.03
C LEU A 31 -2.54 6.30 7.11
N LEU A 32 -2.39 5.39 6.13
CA LEU A 32 -1.34 5.48 5.11
C LEU A 32 -1.46 6.79 4.33
N ASN A 33 -2.67 7.13 3.85
CA ASN A 33 -2.91 8.37 3.12
C ASN A 33 -2.55 9.60 3.96
N GLN A 34 -2.96 9.66 5.23
CA GLN A 34 -2.58 10.76 6.13
C GLN A 34 -1.07 10.89 6.28
N LYS A 35 -0.37 9.79 6.54
CA LYS A 35 1.10 9.79 6.70
C LYS A 35 1.84 10.23 5.43
N LEU A 36 1.38 9.77 4.27
CA LEU A 36 1.97 10.18 2.99
C LEU A 36 1.66 11.65 2.67
N SER A 37 0.47 12.12 3.03
CA SER A 37 0.09 13.54 2.89
C SER A 37 0.95 14.44 3.79
N GLU A 38 1.08 14.10 5.07
CA GLU A 38 1.88 14.86 6.05
C GLU A 38 3.37 14.89 5.69
N ALA A 39 3.85 13.83 5.02
CA ALA A 39 5.22 13.76 4.53
C ALA A 39 5.43 14.51 3.20
N GLY A 40 4.40 15.14 2.63
CA GLY A 40 4.46 15.82 1.32
C GLY A 40 4.53 14.88 0.11
N TRP A 41 4.49 13.56 0.34
CA TRP A 41 4.69 12.56 -0.71
C TRP A 41 3.57 12.58 -1.76
N LEU A 42 2.32 12.81 -1.35
CA LEU A 42 1.18 12.87 -2.28
C LEU A 42 1.32 14.01 -3.29
N ASP A 43 1.84 15.16 -2.85
CA ASP A 43 2.02 16.32 -3.71
C ASP A 43 3.20 16.11 -4.67
N GLU A 44 4.34 15.63 -4.16
CA GLU A 44 5.49 15.25 -5.00
C GLU A 44 5.11 14.22 -6.07
N TYR A 45 4.29 13.23 -5.70
CA TYR A 45 3.82 12.20 -6.64
C TYR A 45 2.88 12.77 -7.70
N ARG A 46 1.95 13.64 -7.33
CA ARG A 46 1.05 14.31 -8.29
C ARG A 46 1.80 15.19 -9.26
N ASP A 47 2.82 15.91 -8.80
CA ASP A 47 3.59 16.79 -9.67
C ASP A 47 4.46 15.99 -10.65
N LYS A 48 5.10 14.91 -10.20
CA LYS A 48 5.79 13.96 -11.10
C LYS A 48 4.85 13.36 -12.14
N SER A 49 3.65 12.94 -11.73
CA SER A 49 2.65 12.38 -12.64
C SER A 49 2.21 13.39 -13.72
N ARG A 50 2.08 14.67 -13.35
CA ARG A 50 1.75 15.75 -14.30
C ARG A 50 2.87 16.05 -15.27
N GLU A 51 4.12 15.92 -14.85
CA GLU A 51 5.29 16.07 -15.71
C GLU A 51 5.33 14.95 -16.76
N THR A 52 5.11 13.70 -16.37
CA THR A 52 5.04 12.55 -17.30
C THR A 52 3.91 12.72 -18.32
N LEU A 53 2.74 13.20 -17.88
CA LEU A 53 1.56 13.47 -18.72
C LEU A 53 1.78 14.54 -19.80
N ARG A 54 2.76 15.43 -19.63
CA ARG A 54 3.05 16.47 -20.63
C ARG A 54 3.67 15.91 -21.91
N THR A 55 4.16 14.67 -21.87
CA THR A 55 5.11 14.19 -22.88
C THR A 55 4.49 13.42 -24.03
N ASP A 56 3.26 12.90 -23.95
CA ASP A 56 2.54 12.35 -25.12
C ASP A 56 1.10 11.96 -24.74
N SER A 57 0.23 11.77 -25.74
CA SER A 57 -1.13 11.24 -25.61
C SER A 57 -1.13 9.76 -25.19
N VAL A 58 -0.72 9.50 -23.96
CA VAL A 58 -0.54 8.18 -23.37
C VAL A 58 -1.76 7.80 -22.52
N SER A 59 -2.12 6.52 -22.52
CA SER A 59 -3.22 6.01 -21.70
C SER A 59 -2.89 6.10 -20.20
N VAL A 60 -3.90 6.33 -19.36
CA VAL A 60 -3.75 6.36 -17.88
C VAL A 60 -3.05 5.10 -17.35
N GLY A 61 -3.37 3.93 -17.92
CA GLY A 61 -2.75 2.65 -17.52
C GLY A 61 -1.24 2.61 -17.77
N SER A 62 -0.79 3.12 -18.91
CA SER A 62 0.64 3.19 -19.25
C SER A 62 1.39 4.18 -18.35
N ILE A 63 0.78 5.32 -18.01
CA ILE A 63 1.36 6.28 -17.08
C ILE A 63 1.47 5.68 -15.67
N MET A 64 0.43 4.98 -15.20
CA MET A 64 0.50 4.29 -13.92
C MET A 64 1.63 3.26 -13.89
N ALA A 65 1.81 2.48 -14.96
CA ALA A 65 2.89 1.49 -15.04
C ALA A 65 4.29 2.11 -14.97
N GLU A 66 4.46 3.34 -15.47
CA GLU A 66 5.74 4.06 -15.45
C GLU A 66 6.00 4.79 -14.13
N VAL A 67 4.98 5.43 -13.59
CA VAL A 67 5.08 6.30 -12.40
C VAL A 67 5.01 5.47 -11.11
N TRP A 68 4.34 4.31 -11.11
CA TRP A 68 4.17 3.47 -9.92
C TRP A 68 5.50 2.99 -9.28
N PRO A 69 6.48 2.44 -10.04
CA PRO A 69 7.75 2.02 -9.45
C PRO A 69 8.50 3.16 -8.76
N GLN A 70 8.40 4.37 -9.32
CA GLN A 70 9.01 5.59 -8.77
C GLN A 70 8.28 6.07 -7.52
N ALA A 71 6.95 5.96 -7.51
CA ALA A 71 6.12 6.18 -6.34
C ALA A 71 6.57 5.26 -5.19
N GLU A 72 6.62 3.95 -5.45
CA GLU A 72 6.96 2.95 -4.46
C GLU A 72 8.37 3.16 -3.88
N ALA A 73 9.34 3.47 -4.75
CA ALA A 73 10.72 3.75 -4.35
C ALA A 73 10.86 5.05 -3.54
N SER A 74 9.97 6.03 -3.73
CA SER A 74 10.01 7.32 -3.04
C SER A 74 9.21 7.36 -1.73
N ILE A 75 8.56 6.26 -1.34
CA ILE A 75 7.83 6.19 -0.07
C ILE A 75 8.79 6.51 1.10
N PRO A 76 8.47 7.48 1.98
CA PRO A 76 9.31 7.81 3.11
C PRO A 76 9.54 6.60 4.02
N ALA A 77 10.82 6.31 4.32
CA ALA A 77 11.20 5.16 5.13
C ALA A 77 10.51 5.15 6.51
N LYS A 78 10.28 6.33 7.09
CA LYS A 78 9.54 6.48 8.35
C LYS A 78 8.09 6.00 8.21
N ALA A 79 7.36 6.49 7.20
CA ALA A 79 5.98 6.09 6.94
C ALA A 79 5.88 4.58 6.66
N LYS A 80 6.79 4.02 5.85
CA LYS A 80 6.86 2.59 5.57
C LYS A 80 7.04 1.76 6.84
N ARG A 81 7.97 2.14 7.72
CA ARG A 81 8.21 1.44 9.00
C ARG A 81 6.99 1.49 9.92
N GLU A 82 6.38 2.65 10.08
CA GLU A 82 5.21 2.83 10.94
C GLU A 82 4.01 2.02 10.43
N MET A 83 3.77 2.00 9.11
CA MET A 83 2.71 1.18 8.53
C MET A 83 2.95 -0.31 8.71
N ILE A 84 4.19 -0.77 8.50
CA ILE A 84 4.55 -2.19 8.75
C ILE A 84 4.32 -2.55 10.22
N ALA A 85 4.67 -1.67 11.16
CA ALA A 85 4.45 -1.91 12.58
C ALA A 85 2.95 -2.04 12.91
N MET A 86 2.10 -1.16 12.36
CA MET A 86 0.65 -1.24 12.57
C MET A 86 0.03 -2.51 11.96
N ILE A 87 0.48 -2.92 10.77
CA ILE A 87 0.03 -4.17 10.14
C ILE A 87 0.45 -5.36 11.01
N ARG A 88 1.69 -5.41 11.51
CA ARG A 88 2.18 -6.48 12.39
C ARG A 88 1.36 -6.57 13.67
N GLN A 89 1.13 -5.43 14.33
CA GLN A 89 0.31 -5.37 15.54
C GLN A 89 -1.11 -5.90 15.27
N TYR A 90 -1.72 -5.52 14.14
CA TYR A 90 -3.02 -6.06 13.76
C TYR A 90 -2.96 -7.58 13.57
N LEU A 91 -1.97 -8.10 12.83
CA LEU A 91 -1.81 -9.53 12.59
C LEU A 91 -1.63 -10.32 13.91
N GLU A 92 -0.86 -9.80 14.86
CA GLU A 92 -0.69 -10.39 16.19
C GLU A 92 -2.04 -10.54 16.90
N THR A 93 -2.89 -9.49 16.88
CA THR A 93 -4.24 -9.58 17.47
C THR A 93 -5.15 -10.61 16.79
N GLN A 94 -4.93 -10.91 15.51
CA GLN A 94 -5.73 -11.89 14.76
C GLN A 94 -5.25 -13.33 14.95
N LEU A 95 -4.03 -13.53 15.45
CA LEU A 95 -3.40 -14.84 15.63
C LEU A 95 -3.41 -15.31 17.10
N GLU A 96 -3.51 -14.38 18.04
CA GLU A 96 -3.66 -14.65 19.48
C GLU A 96 -5.12 -14.90 19.92
N GLY A 97 -6.08 -14.73 19.00
CA GLY A 97 -7.52 -14.94 19.20
C GLY A 97 -8.04 -16.30 18.74
#